data_AF-A0A0A8WNC9-F1
#
_entry.id   AF-A0A0A8WNC9-F1
#
_cell.length_a   1.000
_cell.length_b   1.000
_cell.length_c   1.000
_cell.angle_alpha   90.00
_cell.angle_beta   90.00
_cell.angle_gamma   90.00
#
_symmetry.space_group_name_H-M   'P 1'
#
loop_
_entity.id
_entity.type
_entity.pdbx_description
1 polymer ?
#
loop_
_entity_poly.entity_id
_entity_poly.type
_entity_poly.pdbx_seq_one_letter_code
_entity_poly.pdbx_strand_id
1 'polypeptide(L)'
;MSEELVAEIDRLAIAQGQSRASWIASTLQRAALASENDNLPVTEVQGRGHPDDYVRVTVRLHRHEIEAIEGVAGPLHLTRNEWIKRTLRWALWDKAGALRLAPVSQTELGKLRKQILAIGRNINQAVHAMNAANQPESRLELHRVAAQFLETCADLKAQVFKTRRELSSYVGGEVGYWIEVHKAQGEDGEG
;
A
#
# COMPACT_ATOMS: atom_id res chain seq x y z
N MET A 1 14.07 -42.88 4.67
CA MET A 1 15.20 -42.88 5.63
C MET A 1 15.62 -44.33 5.82
N SER A 2 16.91 -44.62 5.94
CA SER A 2 17.37 -45.96 6.30
C SER A 2 16.96 -46.28 7.74
N GLU A 3 16.64 -47.54 8.02
CA GLU A 3 16.23 -47.99 9.37
C GLU A 3 17.33 -47.73 10.42
N GLU A 4 18.60 -47.84 10.00
CA GLU A 4 19.77 -47.53 10.83
C GLU A 4 19.76 -46.08 11.35
N LEU A 5 19.41 -45.12 10.47
CA LEU A 5 19.34 -43.71 10.84
C LEU A 5 18.18 -43.44 11.80
N VAL A 6 17.05 -44.13 11.63
CA VAL A 6 15.90 -43.99 12.54
C VAL A 6 16.24 -44.51 13.92
N ALA A 7 16.94 -45.64 14.02
CA ALA A 7 17.38 -46.21 15.29
C ALA A 7 18.39 -45.30 16.02
N GLU A 8 19.28 -44.62 15.28
CA GLU A 8 20.22 -43.66 15.85
C GLU A 8 19.52 -42.42 16.41
N ILE A 9 18.54 -41.89 15.66
CA ILE A 9 17.74 -40.73 16.09
C ILE A 9 16.95 -41.07 17.36
N ASP A 10 16.37 -42.26 17.45
CA ASP A 10 15.67 -42.70 18.65
C ASP A 10 16.58 -42.79 19.86
N ARG A 11 17.78 -43.36 19.68
CA ARG A 11 18.76 -43.46 20.75
C ARG A 11 19.15 -42.07 21.28
N LEU A 12 19.40 -41.12 20.38
CA LEU A 12 19.76 -39.74 20.74
C LEU A 12 18.61 -38.97 21.39
N ALA A 13 17.38 -39.17 20.92
CA ALA A 13 16.19 -38.56 21.50
C ALA A 13 15.96 -39.06 22.94
N ILE A 14 16.03 -40.38 23.15
CA ILE A 14 15.87 -41.00 24.48
C ILE A 14 16.97 -40.52 25.44
N ALA A 15 18.23 -40.45 24.98
CA ALA A 15 19.35 -39.97 25.80
C ALA A 15 19.18 -38.52 26.28
N GLN A 16 18.40 -37.71 25.55
CA GLN A 16 18.07 -36.32 25.90
C GLN A 16 16.71 -36.18 26.60
N GLY A 17 16.04 -37.30 26.93
CA GLY A 17 14.73 -37.29 27.58
C GLY A 17 13.61 -36.72 26.70
N GLN A 18 13.80 -36.72 25.37
CA GLN A 18 12.87 -36.14 24.40
C GLN A 18 12.20 -37.24 23.57
N SER A 19 11.00 -36.95 23.07
CA SER A 19 10.40 -37.76 22.02
C SER A 19 11.16 -37.55 20.70
N ARG A 20 11.16 -38.55 19.82
CA ARG A 20 11.77 -38.47 18.48
C ARG A 20 11.40 -37.19 17.74
N ALA A 21 10.11 -36.84 17.71
CA ALA A 21 9.61 -35.65 17.03
C ALA A 21 10.14 -34.34 17.66
N SER A 22 10.20 -34.27 18.99
CA SER A 22 10.73 -33.12 19.72
C SER A 22 12.23 -32.96 19.51
N TRP A 23 12.97 -34.07 19.48
CA TRP A 23 14.40 -34.07 19.21
C TRP A 23 14.72 -33.65 17.76
N ILE A 24 13.96 -34.15 16.78
CA ILE A 24 14.09 -33.73 15.38
C ILE A 24 13.77 -32.23 15.25
N ALA A 25 12.65 -31.76 15.81
CA ALA A 25 12.25 -30.36 15.72
C ALA A 25 13.29 -29.42 16.36
N SER A 26 13.77 -29.74 17.56
CA SER A 26 14.78 -28.93 18.26
C SER A 26 16.14 -28.96 17.57
N THR A 27 16.51 -30.08 16.94
CA THR A 27 17.75 -30.21 16.18
C THR A 27 17.69 -29.43 14.87
N LEU A 28 16.56 -29.50 14.15
CA LEU A 28 16.31 -28.67 12.97
C LEU A 28 16.27 -27.19 13.31
N GLN A 29 15.65 -26.80 14.43
CA GLN A 29 15.59 -25.42 14.87
C GLN A 29 16.98 -24.89 15.25
N ARG A 30 17.78 -25.68 15.98
CA ARG A 30 19.17 -25.31 16.30
C ARG A 30 20.03 -25.19 15.05
N ALA A 31 19.90 -26.12 14.10
CA ALA A 31 20.59 -26.03 12.83
C ALA A 31 20.16 -24.76 12.07
N ALA A 32 18.87 -24.48 11.98
CA ALA A 32 18.36 -23.29 11.29
C ALA A 32 18.80 -21.96 11.94
N LEU A 33 19.13 -21.95 13.23
CA LEU A 33 19.55 -20.77 13.99
C LEU A 33 21.06 -20.69 14.23
N ALA A 34 21.84 -21.67 13.76
CA ALA A 34 23.29 -21.65 13.91
C ALA A 34 23.90 -20.63 12.95
N SER A 35 24.79 -19.77 13.44
CA SER A 35 25.39 -18.66 12.65
C SER A 35 26.24 -19.14 11.48
N GLU A 36 26.72 -20.38 11.52
CA GLU A 36 27.36 -21.07 10.39
C GLU A 36 26.42 -21.27 9.20
N ASN A 37 25.10 -21.24 9.43
CA ASN A 37 24.07 -21.37 8.40
C ASN A 37 23.50 -20.02 7.91
N ASP A 38 23.94 -18.89 8.48
CA ASP A 38 23.54 -17.54 8.03
C ASP A 38 23.99 -17.26 6.58
N ASN A 39 25.05 -17.94 6.12
CA ASN A 39 25.60 -17.83 4.77
C ASN A 39 25.31 -19.04 3.88
N LEU A 40 24.39 -19.93 4.28
CA LEU A 40 23.92 -20.96 3.35
C LEU A 40 23.30 -20.25 2.14
N PRO A 41 23.64 -20.67 0.91
CA PRO A 41 22.95 -20.14 -0.25
C PRO A 41 21.47 -20.48 -0.09
N VAL A 42 20.66 -19.46 0.20
CA VAL A 42 19.22 -19.54 0.02
C VAL A 42 19.06 -19.98 -1.42
N THR A 43 18.56 -21.19 -1.64
CA THR A 43 18.27 -21.65 -2.99
C THR A 43 17.26 -20.63 -3.51
N GLU A 44 17.72 -19.72 -4.38
CA GLU A 44 16.82 -18.87 -5.13
C GLU A 44 15.81 -19.84 -5.74
N VAL A 45 14.53 -19.67 -5.39
CA VAL A 45 13.47 -20.28 -6.17
C VAL A 45 13.79 -19.86 -7.59
N GLN A 46 14.20 -20.81 -8.44
CA GLN A 46 14.71 -20.50 -9.78
C GLN A 46 13.59 -19.83 -10.58
N GLY A 47 13.50 -18.52 -10.45
CA GLY A 47 12.66 -17.65 -11.24
C GLY A 47 13.28 -17.61 -12.62
N ARG A 48 12.46 -17.84 -13.65
CA ARG A 48 12.86 -17.82 -15.06
C ARG A 48 13.14 -16.39 -15.58
N GLY A 49 13.83 -15.56 -14.81
CA GLY A 49 14.11 -14.17 -15.17
C GLY A 49 14.42 -13.27 -13.99
N HIS A 50 14.88 -12.07 -14.29
CA HIS A 50 15.08 -11.00 -13.32
C HIS A 50 13.70 -10.57 -12.76
N PRO A 51 13.59 -10.20 -11.47
CA PRO A 51 12.32 -9.79 -10.86
C PRO A 51 11.59 -8.64 -11.58
N ASP A 52 12.32 -7.81 -12.30
CA ASP A 52 11.78 -6.67 -13.08
C ASP A 52 11.48 -7.00 -14.56
N ASP A 53 11.65 -8.26 -14.99
CA ASP A 53 11.38 -8.66 -16.36
C ASP A 53 9.87 -8.62 -16.68
N TYR A 54 9.53 -8.09 -17.85
CA TYR A 54 8.15 -8.12 -18.33
C TYR A 54 7.78 -9.53 -18.82
N VAL A 55 6.88 -10.19 -18.08
CA VAL A 55 6.29 -11.47 -18.49
C VAL A 55 4.92 -11.27 -19.13
N ARG A 56 4.69 -11.90 -20.30
CA ARG A 56 3.38 -11.91 -20.97
C ARG A 56 2.56 -13.12 -20.51
N VAL A 57 1.38 -12.86 -19.95
CA VAL A 57 0.37 -13.89 -19.64
C VAL A 57 -0.75 -13.82 -20.68
N THR A 58 -1.14 -14.98 -21.23
CA THR A 58 -2.27 -15.10 -22.16
C THR A 58 -3.38 -15.91 -21.50
N VAL A 59 -4.57 -15.33 -21.41
CA VAL A 59 -5.76 -15.97 -20.82
C VAL A 59 -6.88 -15.96 -21.85
N ARG A 60 -7.63 -17.05 -21.93
CA ARG A 60 -8.86 -17.12 -22.74
C ARG A 60 -10.05 -16.86 -21.83
N LEU A 61 -10.85 -15.88 -22.19
CA LEU A 61 -12.07 -15.49 -21.49
C LEU A 61 -13.23 -15.54 -22.48
N HIS A 62 -14.40 -15.95 -21.99
CA HIS A 62 -15.65 -15.85 -22.70
C HIS A 62 -16.07 -14.39 -22.88
N ARG A 63 -16.93 -14.15 -23.88
CA ARG A 63 -17.42 -12.81 -24.21
C ARG A 63 -18.09 -12.11 -23.03
N HIS A 64 -18.91 -12.84 -22.26
CA HIS A 64 -19.61 -12.26 -21.11
C HIS A 64 -18.65 -11.81 -20.00
N GLU A 65 -17.53 -12.51 -19.80
CA GLU A 65 -16.51 -12.13 -18.82
C GLU A 65 -15.81 -10.83 -19.23
N ILE A 66 -15.53 -10.68 -20.53
CA ILE A 66 -14.97 -9.45 -21.10
C ILE A 66 -15.92 -8.26 -20.93
N GLU A 67 -17.22 -8.46 -21.20
CA GLU A 67 -18.23 -7.42 -21.05
C GLU A 67 -18.40 -7.01 -19.57
N ALA A 68 -18.35 -7.96 -18.64
CA ALA A 68 -18.35 -7.68 -17.20
C ALA A 68 -17.12 -6.84 -16.79
N ILE A 69 -15.93 -7.19 -17.27
CA ILE A 69 -14.70 -6.41 -17.02
C ILE A 69 -14.86 -4.99 -17.53
N GLU A 70 -15.38 -4.80 -18.75
CA GLU A 70 -15.60 -3.46 -19.32
C GLU A 70 -16.62 -2.64 -18.53
N GLY A 71 -17.71 -3.27 -18.07
CA GLY A 71 -18.72 -2.62 -17.25
C GLY A 71 -18.15 -2.04 -15.95
N VAL A 72 -17.21 -2.76 -15.31
CA VAL A 72 -16.55 -2.29 -14.08
C VAL A 72 -15.40 -1.33 -14.36
N ALA A 73 -14.63 -1.55 -15.44
CA ALA A 73 -13.47 -0.75 -15.77
C ALA A 73 -13.82 0.65 -16.33
N GLY A 74 -14.93 0.76 -17.06
CA GLY A 74 -15.38 1.99 -17.71
C GLY A 74 -15.53 3.18 -16.76
N PRO A 75 -16.30 3.07 -15.65
CA PRO A 75 -16.44 4.14 -14.67
C PRO A 75 -15.13 4.57 -14.00
N LEU A 76 -14.12 3.67 -13.96
CA LEU A 76 -12.80 3.95 -13.40
C LEU A 76 -11.81 4.52 -14.42
N HIS A 77 -12.24 4.72 -15.67
CA HIS A 77 -11.39 5.09 -16.81
C HIS A 77 -10.21 4.15 -17.01
N LEU A 78 -10.44 2.85 -16.78
CA LEU A 78 -9.45 1.80 -16.98
C LEU A 78 -9.73 1.06 -18.29
N THR A 79 -8.67 0.74 -19.02
CA THR A 79 -8.74 -0.27 -20.08
C THR A 79 -8.90 -1.66 -19.45
N ARG A 80 -9.41 -2.62 -20.24
CA ARG A 80 -9.52 -4.03 -19.81
C ARG A 80 -8.21 -4.57 -19.22
N ASN A 81 -7.09 -4.31 -19.92
CA ASN A 81 -5.78 -4.77 -19.49
C ASN A 81 -5.31 -4.12 -18.18
N GLU A 82 -5.67 -2.85 -17.95
CA GLU A 82 -5.35 -2.18 -16.69
C GLU A 82 -6.18 -2.74 -15.54
N TRP A 83 -7.47 -2.99 -15.75
CA TRP A 83 -8.31 -3.64 -14.76
C TRP A 83 -7.81 -5.05 -14.44
N ILE A 84 -7.51 -5.88 -15.45
CA ILE A 84 -7.01 -7.26 -15.24
C ILE A 84 -5.70 -7.24 -14.45
N LYS A 85 -4.72 -6.42 -14.84
CA LYS A 85 -3.46 -6.28 -14.11
C LYS A 85 -3.68 -5.85 -12.66
N ARG A 86 -4.65 -4.97 -12.43
CA ARG A 86 -4.98 -4.44 -11.11
C ARG A 86 -5.61 -5.51 -10.22
N THR A 87 -6.58 -6.26 -10.73
CA THR A 87 -7.24 -7.35 -10.00
C THR A 87 -6.28 -8.47 -9.67
N LEU A 88 -5.43 -8.87 -10.62
CA LEU A 88 -4.37 -9.87 -10.36
C LEU A 88 -3.39 -9.41 -9.29
N ARG A 89 -2.98 -8.13 -9.31
CA ARG A 89 -2.10 -7.60 -8.25
C ARG A 89 -2.80 -7.56 -6.90
N TRP A 90 -4.07 -7.18 -6.86
CA TRP A 90 -4.84 -7.15 -5.61
C TRP A 90 -4.97 -8.54 -4.99
N ALA A 91 -5.25 -9.57 -5.79
CA ALA A 91 -5.38 -10.94 -5.31
C ALA A 91 -4.06 -11.57 -4.85
N LEU A 92 -2.92 -11.13 -5.41
CA LEU A 92 -1.61 -11.75 -5.18
C LEU A 92 -0.71 -10.98 -4.20
N TRP A 93 -0.90 -9.66 -4.05
CA TRP A 93 -0.12 -8.85 -3.12
C TRP A 93 -0.95 -8.46 -1.89
N ASP A 94 -0.67 -9.13 -0.78
CA ASP A 94 -1.11 -8.78 0.58
C ASP A 94 -0.65 -7.38 1.03
N LYS A 95 0.37 -6.82 0.38
CA LYS A 95 0.83 -5.45 0.57
C LYS A 95 0.03 -4.50 -0.33
N ALA A 96 -1.09 -4.02 0.20
CA ALA A 96 -1.90 -2.91 -0.34
C ALA A 96 -1.10 -1.63 -0.72
N GLY A 97 0.20 -1.54 -0.37
CA GLY A 97 1.07 -0.39 -0.59
C GLY A 97 1.65 -0.20 -2.00
N ALA A 98 1.46 -1.13 -2.95
CA ALA A 98 1.88 -0.94 -4.35
C ALA A 98 0.71 -0.78 -5.33
N LEU A 99 -0.49 -0.49 -4.81
CA LEU A 99 -1.63 -0.14 -5.64
C LEU A 99 -1.37 1.19 -6.33
N ARG A 100 -1.04 1.13 -7.62
CA ARG A 100 -1.16 2.33 -8.48
C ARG A 100 -2.63 2.72 -8.45
N LEU A 101 -2.95 3.85 -7.83
CA LEU A 101 -4.29 4.43 -7.83
C LEU A 101 -4.88 4.44 -9.26
N ALA A 102 -6.19 4.30 -9.41
CA ALA A 102 -6.83 4.44 -10.72
C ALA A 102 -6.44 5.80 -11.35
N PRO A 103 -6.29 5.93 -12.68
CA PRO A 103 -5.88 7.18 -13.33
C PRO A 103 -6.74 8.38 -12.91
N VAL A 104 -8.04 8.16 -12.70
CA VAL A 104 -8.97 9.16 -12.18
C VAL A 104 -8.55 9.62 -10.77
N SER A 105 -8.33 8.68 -9.84
CA SER A 105 -7.86 8.97 -8.49
C SER A 105 -6.49 9.66 -8.46
N GLN A 106 -5.56 9.24 -9.33
CA GLN A 106 -4.25 9.92 -9.47
C GLN A 106 -4.40 11.37 -9.94
N THR A 107 -5.29 11.60 -10.90
CA THR A 107 -5.57 12.95 -11.43
C THR A 107 -6.17 13.84 -10.35
N GLU A 108 -7.15 13.35 -9.61
CA GLU A 108 -7.78 14.08 -8.51
C GLU A 108 -6.81 14.35 -7.36
N LEU A 109 -5.98 13.37 -6.98
CA LEU A 109 -4.88 13.57 -6.01
C LEU A 109 -3.85 14.60 -6.50
N GLY A 110 -3.58 14.63 -7.80
CA GLY A 110 -2.73 15.64 -8.42
C GLY A 110 -3.30 17.06 -8.30
N LYS A 111 -4.62 17.23 -8.48
CA LYS A 111 -5.32 18.50 -8.24
C LYS A 111 -5.26 18.90 -6.77
N LEU A 112 -5.49 17.94 -5.88
CA LEU A 112 -5.42 18.13 -4.43
C LEU A 112 -4.04 18.62 -3.99
N ARG A 113 -2.97 18.00 -4.49
CA ARG A 113 -1.59 18.42 -4.21
C ARG A 113 -1.35 19.88 -4.60
N LYS A 114 -1.86 20.32 -5.76
CA LYS A 114 -1.73 21.71 -6.21
C LYS A 114 -2.46 22.68 -5.26
N GLN A 115 -3.63 22.31 -4.76
CA GLN A 115 -4.37 23.10 -3.77
C GLN A 115 -3.60 23.22 -2.45
N ILE A 116 -3.04 22.12 -1.93
CA ILE A 116 -2.21 22.14 -0.72
C ILE A 116 -0.98 23.05 -0.88
N LEU A 117 -0.32 23.03 -2.05
CA LEU A 117 0.81 23.92 -2.33
C LEU A 117 0.39 25.39 -2.43
N ALA A 118 -0.81 25.69 -2.95
CA ALA A 118 -1.35 27.05 -2.94
C ALA A 118 -1.65 27.54 -1.52
N ILE A 119 -2.26 26.68 -0.70
CA ILE A 119 -2.49 26.88 0.74
C ILE A 119 -1.17 27.23 1.45
N GLY A 120 -0.12 26.43 1.27
CA GLY A 120 1.19 26.69 1.89
C GLY A 120 1.82 28.03 1.47
N ARG A 121 1.68 28.42 0.20
CA ARG A 121 2.15 29.72 -0.29
C ARG A 121 1.38 30.88 0.35
N ASN A 122 0.06 30.77 0.47
CA ASN A 122 -0.77 31.80 1.08
C ASN A 122 -0.42 31.98 2.57
N ILE A 123 -0.20 30.89 3.32
CA ILE A 123 0.27 30.96 4.72
C ILE A 123 1.60 31.72 4.80
N ASN A 124 2.58 31.33 3.98
CA ASN A 124 3.89 31.97 4.01
C ASN A 124 3.80 33.46 3.68
N GLN A 125 3.00 33.84 2.68
CA GLN A 125 2.76 35.25 2.34
C GLN A 125 2.13 36.02 3.49
N ALA A 126 1.12 35.44 4.15
CA ALA A 126 0.43 36.06 5.26
C ALA A 126 1.38 36.27 6.46
N VAL A 127 2.22 35.27 6.78
CA VAL A 127 3.26 35.36 7.81
C VAL A 127 4.31 36.42 7.46
N HIS A 128 4.79 36.45 6.21
CA HIS A 128 5.75 37.46 5.77
C HIS A 128 5.17 38.88 5.83
N ALA A 129 3.91 39.07 5.42
CA ALA A 129 3.22 40.35 5.51
C ALA A 129 3.07 40.81 6.96
N MET A 130 2.71 39.90 7.87
CA MET A 130 2.58 40.20 9.30
C MET A 130 3.95 40.51 9.94
N ASN A 131 5.00 39.75 9.61
CA ASN A 131 6.36 40.03 10.07
C ASN A 131 6.90 41.37 9.55
N ALA A 132 6.60 41.73 8.29
CA ALA A 132 6.98 43.01 7.72
C ALA A 132 6.22 44.17 8.39
N ALA A 133 4.93 43.98 8.66
CA ALA A 133 4.11 44.98 9.34
C ALA A 133 4.58 45.24 10.78
N ASN A 134 5.17 44.24 11.45
CA ASN A 134 5.66 44.32 12.81
C ASN A 134 7.10 44.86 12.95
N GLN A 135 7.74 45.29 11.85
CA GLN A 135 9.09 45.89 11.92
C GLN A 135 9.06 47.30 12.54
N PRO A 136 10.10 47.72 13.29
CA PRO A 136 10.11 49.01 14.01
C PRO A 136 9.90 50.24 13.12
N GLU A 137 10.29 50.17 11.85
CA GLU A 137 10.16 51.27 10.87
C GLU A 137 8.95 51.10 9.94
N SER A 138 8.11 50.10 10.18
CA SER A 138 6.96 49.79 9.34
C SER A 138 5.88 50.87 9.47
N ARG A 139 5.41 51.39 8.34
CA ARG A 139 4.26 52.31 8.24
C ARG A 139 2.93 51.58 8.05
N LEU A 140 2.92 50.24 8.13
CA LEU A 140 1.70 49.44 7.95
C LEU A 140 0.84 49.45 9.22
N GLU A 141 -0.46 49.72 9.04
CA GLU A 141 -1.49 49.57 10.07
C GLU A 141 -1.61 48.10 10.48
N LEU A 142 -0.94 47.71 11.57
CA LEU A 142 -0.86 46.33 12.07
C LEU A 142 -2.24 45.67 12.21
N HIS A 143 -3.26 46.44 12.63
CA HIS A 143 -4.64 45.98 12.77
C HIS A 143 -5.29 45.61 11.43
N ARG A 144 -4.99 46.34 10.36
CA ARG A 144 -5.51 46.06 9.01
C ARG A 144 -4.86 44.82 8.41
N VAL A 145 -3.55 44.65 8.64
CA VAL A 145 -2.81 43.45 8.21
C VAL A 145 -3.27 42.22 8.99
N ALA A 146 -3.54 42.37 10.30
CA ALA A 146 -4.08 41.29 11.13
C ALA A 146 -5.49 40.84 10.69
N ALA A 147 -6.37 41.78 10.32
CA ALA A 147 -7.70 41.43 9.80
C ALA A 147 -7.61 40.63 8.48
N GLN A 148 -6.77 41.09 7.54
CA GLN A 148 -6.55 40.39 6.28
C GLN A 148 -5.86 39.02 6.48
N PHE A 149 -5.00 38.90 7.48
CA PHE A 149 -4.39 37.63 7.89
C PHE A 149 -5.45 36.65 8.43
N LEU A 150 -6.36 37.10 9.28
CA LEU A 150 -7.45 36.28 9.84
C LEU A 150 -8.40 35.78 8.75
N GLU A 151 -8.74 36.63 7.78
CA GLU A 151 -9.55 36.25 6.61
C GLU A 151 -8.84 35.18 5.78
N THR A 152 -7.54 35.38 5.50
CA THR A 152 -6.71 34.38 4.80
C THR A 152 -6.67 33.05 5.56
N CYS A 153 -6.60 33.07 6.90
CA CYS A 153 -6.63 31.87 7.73
C CYS A 153 -7.99 31.15 7.71
N ALA A 154 -9.10 31.89 7.60
CA ALA A 154 -10.44 31.31 7.49
C ALA A 154 -10.63 30.60 6.15
N ASP A 155 -10.22 31.24 5.05
CA ASP A 155 -10.23 30.66 3.70
C ASP A 155 -9.36 29.40 3.63
N LEU A 156 -8.17 29.47 4.23
CA LEU A 156 -7.26 28.35 4.35
C LEU A 156 -7.92 27.15 5.03
N LYS A 157 -8.55 27.38 6.19
CA LYS A 157 -9.25 26.35 6.96
C LYS A 157 -10.32 25.67 6.11
N ALA A 158 -11.14 26.46 5.40
CA ALA A 158 -12.16 25.92 4.50
C ALA A 158 -11.56 25.04 3.39
N GLN A 159 -10.48 25.49 2.75
CA GLN A 159 -9.81 24.74 1.70
C GLN A 159 -9.18 23.42 2.20
N VAL A 160 -8.59 23.42 3.40
CA VAL A 160 -8.03 22.20 4.03
C VAL A 160 -9.14 21.18 4.35
N PHE A 161 -10.27 21.62 4.90
CA PHE A 161 -11.39 20.71 5.20
C PHE A 161 -12.01 20.11 3.94
N LYS A 162 -12.18 20.92 2.89
CA LYS A 162 -12.65 20.45 1.58
C LYS A 162 -11.69 19.41 0.99
N THR A 163 -10.40 19.73 0.98
CA THR A 163 -9.31 18.85 0.52
C THR A 163 -9.32 17.50 1.24
N ARG A 164 -9.42 17.51 2.58
CA ARG A 164 -9.50 16.29 3.38
C ARG A 164 -10.72 15.44 3.00
N ARG A 165 -11.89 16.06 2.82
CA ARG A 165 -13.12 15.34 2.48
C ARG A 165 -13.04 14.69 1.10
N GLU A 166 -12.52 15.41 0.11
CA GLU A 166 -12.30 14.90 -1.24
C GLU A 166 -11.31 13.72 -1.23
N LEU A 167 -10.19 13.85 -0.51
CA LEU A 167 -9.22 12.78 -0.34
C LEU A 167 -9.84 11.51 0.26
N SER A 168 -10.57 11.65 1.36
CA SER A 168 -11.24 10.53 2.02
C SER A 168 -12.28 9.87 1.12
N SER A 169 -12.98 10.63 0.29
CA SER A 169 -13.95 10.09 -0.67
C SER A 169 -13.28 9.26 -1.76
N TYR A 170 -12.19 9.75 -2.36
CA TYR A 170 -11.50 9.05 -3.45
C TYR A 170 -10.77 7.80 -2.95
N VAL A 171 -10.02 7.93 -1.86
CA VAL A 171 -9.27 6.80 -1.28
C VAL A 171 -10.24 5.80 -0.66
N GLY A 172 -11.28 6.26 0.04
CA GLY A 172 -12.28 5.41 0.67
C GLY A 172 -13.10 4.61 -0.33
N GLY A 173 -13.53 5.22 -1.45
CA GLY A 173 -14.27 4.51 -2.49
C GLY A 173 -13.43 3.44 -3.18
N GLU A 174 -12.17 3.74 -3.46
CA GLU A 174 -11.26 2.80 -4.11
C GLU A 174 -10.89 1.64 -3.17
N VAL A 175 -10.50 1.94 -1.92
CA VAL A 175 -10.16 0.91 -0.92
C VAL A 175 -11.40 0.09 -0.50
N GLY A 176 -12.56 0.74 -0.34
CA GLY A 176 -13.81 0.09 0.02
C GLY A 176 -14.25 -0.95 -1.00
N TYR A 177 -14.23 -0.59 -2.29
CA TYR A 177 -14.52 -1.52 -3.38
C TYR A 177 -13.69 -2.81 -3.29
N TRP A 178 -12.38 -2.67 -3.06
CA TRP A 178 -11.49 -3.83 -3.02
C TRP A 178 -11.61 -4.66 -1.73
N ILE A 179 -11.93 -4.03 -0.59
CA ILE A 179 -12.18 -4.73 0.68
C ILE A 179 -13.52 -5.48 0.64
N GLU A 180 -14.58 -4.87 0.09
CA GLU A 180 -15.91 -5.50 -0.03
C GLU A 180 -15.85 -6.70 -0.97
N VAL A 181 -15.15 -6.59 -2.10
CA VAL A 181 -14.89 -7.72 -3.01
C VAL A 181 -14.14 -8.84 -2.28
N HIS A 182 -13.17 -8.52 -1.42
CA HIS A 182 -12.44 -9.52 -0.67
C HIS A 182 -13.30 -10.22 0.41
N LYS A 183 -14.17 -9.48 1.09
CA LYS A 183 -15.10 -10.04 2.10
C LYS A 183 -16.14 -10.96 1.47
N ALA A 184 -16.74 -10.56 0.34
CA ALA A 184 -17.68 -11.41 -0.40
C ALA A 184 -17.05 -12.75 -0.81
N GLN A 185 -15.77 -12.76 -1.22
CA GLN A 185 -15.04 -13.99 -1.55
C GLN A 185 -14.72 -14.88 -0.35
N GLY A 186 -14.70 -14.33 0.88
CA GLY A 186 -14.49 -15.10 2.11
C GLY A 186 -15.77 -15.77 2.63
N GLU A 187 -16.93 -15.18 2.36
CA GLU A 187 -18.24 -15.73 2.77
C GLU A 187 -18.74 -16.82 1.81
N ASP A 188 -18.37 -16.77 0.53
CA ASP A 188 -18.71 -17.82 -0.47
C ASP A 188 -17.79 -19.06 -0.42
N GLY A 189 -16.77 -19.07 0.47
CA GLY A 189 -15.79 -20.15 0.62
C GLY A 189 -16.07 -21.15 1.75
N GLU A 190 -17.15 -20.95 2.52
CA GLU A 190 -17.58 -21.85 3.62
C GLU A 190 -18.82 -22.70 3.28
N GLY A 191 -19.16 -22.85 1.99
CA GLY A 191 -20.27 -23.68 1.50
C GLY A 191 -19.86 -25.05 0.98
#